data_AF-A0A354GTZ6-F1
#
_entry.id   AF-A0A354GTZ6-F1
#
_cell.length_a   1.000
_cell.length_b   1.000
_cell.length_c   1.000
_cell.angle_alpha   90.00
_cell.angle_beta   90.00
_cell.angle_gamma   90.00
#
_symmetry.space_group_name_H-M   'P 1'
#
loop_
_entity.id
_entity.type
_entity.pdbx_description
1 polymer ?
#
loop_
_entity_poly.entity_id
_entity_poly.type
_entity_poly.pdbx_seq_one_letter_code
_entity_poly.pdbx_strand_id
1 'polypeptide(L)'
;MDIVLPRLAQRLNRQLRRYRSGELDDDQFSRRFETLLQQQYTWLANQGVPELEAAVAVHGAVLVLSSPGLRVEAAEQGIPLEIIEHQAVQAAAADISSNYNVSQRKAVNRISAIVAYYAE
;
A
#
# COMPACT_ATOMS: atom_id res chain seq x y z
N MET A 1 6.72 15.45 13.25
CA MET A 1 5.30 15.18 13.51
C MET A 1 5.13 13.67 13.44
N ASP A 2 4.96 13.00 14.58
CA ASP A 2 4.88 11.54 14.65
C ASP A 2 3.57 11.03 14.05
N ILE A 3 3.66 10.31 12.94
CA ILE A 3 2.51 9.71 12.29
C ILE A 3 2.20 8.41 13.01
N VAL A 4 1.07 8.40 13.71
CA VAL A 4 0.42 7.20 14.23
C VAL A 4 -0.55 6.70 13.16
N LEU A 5 -0.66 5.39 12.94
CA LEU A 5 -1.51 4.74 11.92
C LEU A 5 -2.91 5.36 11.73
N PRO A 6 -3.67 5.77 12.76
CA PRO A 6 -4.97 6.42 12.58
C PRO A 6 -4.90 7.76 11.84
N ARG A 7 -3.81 8.51 12.02
CA ARG A 7 -3.58 9.79 11.33
C ARG A 7 -3.20 9.58 9.87
N LEU A 8 -2.58 8.45 9.54
CA LEU A 8 -2.26 8.08 8.15
C LEU A 8 -3.55 7.81 7.36
N ALA A 9 -4.44 6.98 7.90
CA ALA A 9 -5.72 6.67 7.26
C ALA A 9 -6.55 7.92 6.96
N GLN A 10 -6.62 8.87 7.91
CA GLN A 10 -7.35 10.12 7.72
C GLN A 10 -6.72 11.01 6.63
N ARG A 11 -5.38 11.06 6.56
CA ARG A 11 -4.65 11.83 5.54
C ARG A 11 -4.80 11.21 4.15
N LEU A 12 -4.70 9.88 4.05
CA LEU A 12 -4.92 9.13 2.82
C LEU A 12 -6.35 9.33 2.29
N ASN A 13 -7.36 9.17 3.14
CA ASN A 13 -8.76 9.40 2.77
C ASN A 13 -8.97 10.84 2.27
N ARG A 14 -8.35 11.83 2.91
CA ARG A 14 -8.42 13.23 2.45
C ARG A 14 -7.80 13.41 1.07
N GLN A 15 -6.62 12.81 0.81
CA GLN A 15 -5.97 12.90 -0.50
C GLN A 15 -6.79 12.19 -1.58
N LEU A 16 -7.33 11.00 -1.30
CA LEU A 16 -8.21 10.25 -2.19
C LEU A 16 -9.47 11.03 -2.57
N ARG A 17 -10.11 11.70 -1.60
CA ARG A 17 -11.29 12.54 -1.88
C ARG A 17 -10.97 13.68 -2.84
N ARG A 18 -9.82 14.34 -2.64
CA ARG A 18 -9.38 15.45 -3.48
C ARG A 18 -8.98 15.02 -4.88
N TYR A 19 -8.39 13.83 -5.00
CA TYR A 19 -8.13 13.21 -6.29
C TYR A 19 -9.44 12.91 -7.04
N ARG A 20 -10.41 12.24 -6.37
CA ARG A 20 -11.72 11.93 -6.96
C ARG A 20 -12.54 13.17 -7.35
N SER A 21 -12.35 14.29 -6.67
CA SER A 21 -13.01 15.56 -7.01
C SER A 21 -12.29 16.36 -8.09
N GLY A 22 -11.16 15.87 -8.62
CA GLY A 22 -10.34 16.57 -9.60
C GLY A 22 -9.52 17.74 -9.02
N GLU A 23 -9.47 17.89 -7.70
CA GLU A 23 -8.62 18.89 -7.04
C GLU A 23 -7.13 18.49 -7.03
N LEU A 24 -6.84 17.20 -7.18
CA LEU A 24 -5.49 16.68 -7.42
C LEU A 24 -5.52 15.92 -8.75
N ASP A 25 -4.51 16.15 -9.57
CA ASP A 25 -4.20 15.28 -10.71
C ASP A 25 -3.42 14.03 -10.24
N ASP A 26 -3.17 13.10 -11.17
CA ASP A 26 -2.48 11.83 -10.92
C ASP A 26 -1.08 12.04 -10.30
N ASP A 27 -0.32 13.01 -10.82
CA ASP A 27 1.04 13.32 -10.37
C ASP A 27 1.05 13.89 -8.95
N GLN A 28 0.13 14.83 -8.67
CA GLN A 28 0.00 15.45 -7.36
C GLN A 28 -0.49 14.46 -6.32
N PHE A 29 -1.43 13.58 -6.68
CA PHE A 29 -1.89 12.52 -5.80
C PHE A 29 -0.76 11.56 -5.48
N SER A 30 -0.05 11.05 -6.50
CA SER A 30 1.04 10.10 -6.36
C SER A 30 2.16 10.64 -5.48
N ARG A 31 2.66 11.86 -5.75
CA ARG A 31 3.72 12.48 -4.92
C ARG A 31 3.29 12.68 -3.47
N ARG A 32 2.04 13.11 -3.24
CA ARG A 32 1.50 13.33 -1.89
C ARG A 32 1.30 12.03 -1.12
N PHE A 33 0.92 10.97 -1.83
CA PHE A 33 0.77 9.62 -1.30
C PHE A 33 2.15 9.05 -0.92
N GLU A 34 3.11 9.08 -1.84
CA GLU A 34 4.50 8.67 -1.59
C GLU A 34 5.13 9.42 -0.41
N THR A 35 4.91 10.74 -0.33
CA THR A 35 5.41 11.54 0.80
C THR A 35 4.85 11.05 2.14
N LEU A 36 3.56 10.67 2.20
CA LEU A 36 2.97 10.11 3.42
C LEU A 36 3.55 8.74 3.76
N LEU A 37 3.76 7.88 2.75
CA LEU A 37 4.41 6.60 2.96
C LEU A 37 5.84 6.78 3.47
N GLN A 38 6.63 7.67 2.86
CA GLN A 38 8.01 7.95 3.27
C GLN A 38 8.09 8.47 4.72
N GLN A 39 7.12 9.28 5.15
CA GLN A 39 7.01 9.71 6.54
C GLN A 39 6.72 8.54 7.48
N GLN A 40 5.88 7.58 7.06
CA GLN A 40 5.61 6.37 7.83
C GLN A 40 6.85 5.45 7.92
N TYR A 41 7.56 5.26 6.80
CA TYR A 41 8.83 4.55 6.75
C TYR A 41 9.85 5.15 7.72
N THR A 42 10.03 6.47 7.66
CA THR A 42 10.96 7.20 8.52
C THR A 42 10.58 7.06 10.01
N TRP A 43 9.29 7.13 10.32
CA TRP A 43 8.81 6.94 11.69
C TRP A 43 9.08 5.52 12.19
N LEU A 44 8.81 4.48 11.40
CA LEU A 44 9.11 3.09 11.74
C LEU A 44 10.61 2.86 11.97
N ALA A 45 11.46 3.43 11.11
CA ALA A 45 12.91 3.38 11.27
C ALA A 45 13.37 4.04 12.58
N ASN A 46 12.79 5.19 12.95
CA ASN A 46 13.07 5.87 14.22
C ASN A 46 12.62 5.06 15.45
N GLN A 47 11.67 4.13 15.30
CA GLN A 47 11.27 3.20 16.35
C GLN A 47 12.13 1.92 16.38
N GLY A 48 13.14 1.81 15.51
CA GLY A 48 14.03 0.64 15.42
C GLY A 48 13.43 -0.53 14.64
N VAL A 49 12.36 -0.32 13.88
CA VAL A 49 11.80 -1.37 13.00
C VAL A 49 12.74 -1.55 11.81
N PRO A 50 13.16 -2.79 11.48
CA PRO A 50 14.00 -3.02 10.32
C PRO A 50 13.33 -2.55 9.02
N GLU A 51 14.10 -1.97 8.12
CA GLU A 51 13.58 -1.30 6.92
C GLU A 51 12.74 -2.23 6.03
N LEU A 52 13.19 -3.47 5.83
CA LEU A 52 12.44 -4.50 5.11
C LEU A 52 11.10 -4.84 5.79
N GLU A 53 11.07 -4.90 7.12
CA GLU A 53 9.85 -5.17 7.89
C GLU A 53 8.86 -4.02 7.74
N ALA A 54 9.37 -2.78 7.81
CA ALA A 54 8.58 -1.58 7.56
C ALA A 54 8.00 -1.58 6.14
N ALA A 55 8.79 -1.97 5.14
CA ALA A 55 8.33 -2.01 3.75
C ALA A 55 7.20 -3.01 3.55
N VAL A 56 7.39 -4.22 4.02
CA VAL A 56 6.37 -5.26 3.93
C VAL A 56 5.08 -4.82 4.63
N ALA A 57 5.18 -4.22 5.81
CA ALA A 57 4.02 -3.73 6.55
C ALA A 57 3.28 -2.59 5.82
N VAL A 58 4.02 -1.62 5.29
CA VAL A 58 3.44 -0.47 4.58
C VAL A 58 2.75 -0.90 3.29
N HIS A 59 3.40 -1.72 2.45
CA HIS A 59 2.78 -2.23 1.23
C HIS A 59 1.56 -3.10 1.52
N GLY A 60 1.63 -3.98 2.52
CA GLY A 60 0.49 -4.79 2.93
C GLY A 60 -0.69 -3.93 3.40
N ALA A 61 -0.44 -2.90 4.21
CA ALA A 61 -1.47 -1.97 4.66
C ALA A 61 -2.12 -1.20 3.51
N VAL A 62 -1.33 -0.73 2.53
CA VAL A 62 -1.86 -0.05 1.34
C VAL A 62 -2.80 -0.95 0.54
N LEU A 63 -2.43 -2.22 0.33
CA LEU A 63 -3.28 -3.18 -0.38
C LEU A 63 -4.60 -3.43 0.37
N VAL A 64 -4.54 -3.65 1.69
CA VAL A 64 -5.75 -3.83 2.52
C VAL A 64 -6.68 -2.63 2.40
N LEU A 65 -6.13 -1.41 2.53
CA LEU A 65 -6.90 -0.17 2.41
C LEU A 65 -7.46 0.06 1.00
N SER A 66 -6.85 -0.55 -0.02
CA SER A 66 -7.26 -0.43 -1.42
C SER A 66 -8.25 -1.50 -1.86
N SER A 67 -8.55 -2.50 -1.03
CA SER A 67 -9.42 -3.64 -1.41
C SER A 67 -10.79 -3.23 -1.98
N PRO A 68 -11.48 -2.17 -1.49
CA PRO A 68 -12.74 -1.74 -2.10
C PRO A 68 -12.55 -1.22 -3.53
N GLY A 69 -11.40 -0.59 -3.81
CA GLY A 69 -11.04 -0.14 -5.17
C GLY A 69 -10.75 -1.32 -6.09
N LEU A 70 -9.99 -2.31 -5.61
CA LEU A 70 -9.70 -3.54 -6.37
C LEU A 70 -10.98 -4.31 -6.73
N ARG A 71 -11.99 -4.33 -5.84
CA ARG A 71 -13.31 -4.92 -6.12
C ARG A 71 -14.07 -4.21 -7.23
N VAL A 72 -14.02 -2.87 -7.25
CA VAL A 72 -14.64 -2.07 -8.32
C VAL A 72 -13.93 -2.35 -9.64
N GLU A 73 -12.59 -2.32 -9.64
CA GLU A 73 -11.78 -2.59 -10.83
C GLU A 73 -12.04 -3.99 -11.40
N ALA A 74 -12.07 -5.01 -10.54
CA ALA A 74 -12.38 -6.39 -10.95
C ALA A 74 -13.77 -6.50 -11.60
N ALA A 75 -14.78 -5.82 -11.03
CA ALA A 75 -16.13 -5.78 -11.57
C ALA A 75 -16.19 -5.05 -12.92
N GLU A 76 -15.48 -3.93 -13.08
CA GLU A 76 -15.42 -3.16 -14.33
C GLU A 76 -14.72 -3.94 -15.46
N GLN A 77 -13.68 -4.69 -15.12
CA GLN A 77 -12.92 -5.50 -16.07
C GLN A 77 -13.53 -6.89 -16.32
N GLY A 78 -14.53 -7.30 -15.53
CA GLY A 78 -15.18 -8.60 -15.66
C GLY A 78 -14.26 -9.78 -15.32
N ILE A 79 -13.30 -9.58 -14.41
CA ILE A 79 -12.35 -10.62 -13.98
C ILE A 79 -12.48 -10.91 -12.48
N PRO A 80 -12.12 -12.13 -12.02
CA PRO A 80 -12.13 -12.46 -10.61
C PRO A 80 -11.25 -11.51 -9.79
N LEU A 81 -11.74 -11.11 -8.61
CA LEU A 81 -11.03 -10.23 -7.67
C LEU A 81 -9.65 -10.79 -7.33
N GLU A 82 -9.55 -12.10 -7.17
CA GLU A 82 -8.34 -12.80 -6.80
C GLU A 82 -7.22 -12.59 -7.83
N ILE A 83 -7.56 -12.35 -9.10
CA ILE A 83 -6.58 -12.05 -10.16
C ILE A 83 -6.02 -10.64 -9.95
N ILE A 84 -6.88 -9.64 -9.74
CA ILE A 84 -6.47 -8.26 -9.47
C ILE A 84 -5.66 -8.17 -8.18
N GLU A 85 -6.13 -8.81 -7.10
CA GLU A 85 -5.41 -8.85 -5.83
C GLU A 85 -4.04 -9.53 -5.96
N HIS A 86 -3.97 -10.64 -6.71
CA HIS A 86 -2.70 -11.30 -6.97
C HIS A 86 -1.74 -10.39 -7.75
N GLN A 87 -2.21 -9.69 -8.78
CA GLN A 87 -1.40 -8.74 -9.54
C GLN A 87 -0.89 -7.59 -8.65
N ALA A 88 -1.76 -7.05 -7.79
CA ALA A 88 -1.39 -5.98 -6.86
C ALA A 88 -0.33 -6.44 -5.85
N VAL A 89 -0.45 -7.67 -5.33
CA VAL A 89 0.57 -8.29 -4.46
C VAL A 89 1.89 -8.51 -5.21
N GLN A 90 1.84 -8.99 -6.46
CA GLN A 90 3.04 -9.19 -7.27
C GLN A 90 3.78 -7.88 -7.54
N ALA A 91 3.03 -6.81 -7.86
CA ALA A 91 3.59 -5.48 -8.07
C ALA A 91 4.26 -4.93 -6.80
N ALA A 92 3.59 -5.04 -5.65
CA ALA A 92 4.15 -4.64 -4.37
C ALA A 92 5.40 -5.47 -3.99
N ALA A 93 5.37 -6.78 -4.23
CA ALA A 93 6.49 -7.66 -3.94
C ALA A 93 7.70 -7.41 -4.85
N ALA A 94 7.47 -7.03 -6.11
CA ALA A 94 8.52 -6.65 -7.04
C ALA A 94 9.25 -5.39 -6.56
N ASP A 95 8.49 -4.38 -6.11
CA ASP A 95 9.04 -3.15 -5.54
C ASP A 95 9.86 -3.40 -4.26
N ILE A 96 9.40 -4.28 -3.38
CA ILE A 96 10.20 -4.66 -2.20
C ILE A 96 11.47 -5.43 -2.63
N SER A 97 11.37 -6.31 -3.62
CA SER A 97 12.49 -7.13 -4.07
C SER A 97 13.61 -6.29 -4.68
N SER A 98 13.28 -5.27 -5.48
CA SER A 98 14.24 -4.37 -6.12
C SER A 98 14.97 -3.48 -5.12
N ASN A 99 14.33 -3.10 -4.01
CA ASN A 99 14.87 -2.14 -3.06
C ASN A 99 15.54 -2.77 -1.82
N TYR A 100 15.15 -3.99 -1.42
CA TYR A 100 15.54 -4.55 -0.10
C TYR A 100 16.31 -5.88 -0.15
N ASN A 101 16.86 -6.25 -1.31
CA ASN A 101 17.67 -7.46 -1.52
C ASN A 101 17.00 -8.73 -0.96
N VAL A 102 15.69 -8.85 -1.16
CA VAL A 102 14.89 -10.01 -0.78
C VAL A 102 14.30 -10.63 -2.04
N SER A 103 14.13 -11.96 -2.06
CA SER A 103 13.47 -12.59 -3.21
C SER A 103 12.00 -12.18 -3.29
N GLN A 104 11.54 -11.85 -4.50
CA GLN A 104 10.13 -11.52 -4.76
C GLN A 104 9.18 -12.56 -4.19
N ARG A 105 9.49 -13.86 -4.34
CA ARG A 105 8.70 -14.96 -3.74
C ARG A 105 8.54 -14.81 -2.22
N LYS A 106 9.61 -14.45 -1.50
CA LYS A 106 9.54 -14.23 -0.05
C LYS A 106 8.73 -12.98 0.28
N ALA A 107 8.85 -11.91 -0.50
CA ALA A 107 8.03 -10.70 -0.34
C ALA A 107 6.54 -10.98 -0.58
N VAL A 108 6.19 -11.70 -1.66
CA VAL A 108 4.81 -12.15 -1.96
C VAL A 108 4.22 -12.87 -0.76
N ASN A 109 4.89 -13.92 -0.27
CA ASN A 109 4.37 -14.71 0.86
C ASN A 109 4.08 -13.85 2.10
N ARG A 110 4.95 -12.88 2.39
CA ARG A 110 4.80 -12.00 3.54
C ARG A 110 3.67 -10.99 3.36
N ILE A 111 3.57 -10.37 2.19
CA ILE A 111 2.48 -9.44 1.86
C ILE A 111 1.14 -10.16 1.86
N SER A 112 1.04 -11.31 1.19
CA SER A 112 -0.18 -12.13 1.15
C SER A 112 -0.67 -12.51 2.54
N ALA A 113 0.24 -12.83 3.46
CA ALA A 113 -0.14 -13.13 4.85
C ALA A 113 -0.79 -11.94 5.55
N ILE A 114 -0.28 -10.72 5.33
CA ILE A 114 -0.87 -9.49 5.88
C ILE A 114 -2.23 -9.24 5.26
N VAL A 115 -2.34 -9.29 3.93
CA VAL A 115 -3.60 -9.05 3.22
C VAL A 115 -4.66 -10.04 3.68
N ALA A 116 -4.34 -11.34 3.71
CA ALA A 116 -5.26 -12.39 4.15
C ALA A 116 -5.73 -12.20 5.61
N TYR A 117 -4.85 -11.73 6.50
CA TYR A 117 -5.19 -11.50 7.91
C TYR A 117 -6.17 -10.33 8.10
N TYR A 118 -6.14 -9.32 7.23
CA TYR A 118 -6.95 -8.10 7.36
C TYR A 118 -8.06 -7.96 6.30
N ALA A 119 -8.26 -8.96 5.44
CA ALA A 119 -9.30 -8.95 4.40
C ALA A 119 -10.70 -9.38 4.89
N GLU A 120 -10.84 -9.72 6.17
CA GLU A 120 -12.13 -9.95 6.87
C GLU A 120 -12.89 -8.65 7.16
#